data_AF-A0A9P8PPM6-F1
#
_entry.id   AF-A0A9P8PPM6-F1
#
_cell.length_a   1.000
_cell.length_b   1.000
_cell.length_c   1.000
_cell.angle_alpha   90.00
_cell.angle_beta   90.00
_cell.angle_gamma   90.00
#
_symmetry.space_group_name_H-M   'P 1'
#
loop_
_entity.id
_entity.type
_entity.pdbx_description
1 polymer ?
#
loop_
_entity_poly.entity_id
_entity_poly.type
_entity_poly.pdbx_seq_one_letter_code
_entity_poly.pdbx_strand_id
1 'polypeptide(L)'
;LGKQVSGISFITDALNDYTDKLDDIFSTNDICAATVLEVDHSNKKVYVSLRTKDVKDKRITSYEDLSPGTVVRGFVKNVANNGVYVALGRTVHALVRVSDLSDSYLKDWKQYFKVHQPVLGKITKSEGENQILMTLKQSEINSDS
;
A
#
# COMPACT_ATOMS: atom_id res chain seq x y z
N LEU A 1 -7.70 13.05 -28.94
CA LEU A 1 -6.66 12.22 -28.31
C LEU A 1 -6.70 10.81 -28.92
N GLY A 2 -5.54 10.26 -29.29
CA GLY A 2 -5.45 8.97 -30.01
C GLY A 2 -5.91 7.77 -29.17
N LYS A 3 -6.60 6.83 -29.84
CA LYS A 3 -7.38 5.69 -29.33
C LYS A 3 -6.67 4.61 -28.47
N GLN A 4 -5.47 4.81 -27.92
CA GLN A 4 -4.72 3.70 -27.28
C GLN A 4 -3.78 4.09 -26.13
N VAL A 5 -4.15 5.04 -25.27
CA VAL A 5 -3.37 5.33 -24.06
C VAL A 5 -4.22 5.04 -22.84
N SER A 6 -3.76 4.12 -21.99
CA SER A 6 -4.45 3.77 -20.74
C SER A 6 -3.74 4.45 -19.57
N GLY A 7 -4.51 5.23 -18.79
CA GLY A 7 -4.08 5.75 -17.51
C GLY A 7 -4.19 4.67 -16.44
N ILE A 8 -3.13 4.43 -15.68
CA ILE A 8 -3.11 3.47 -14.56
C ILE A 8 -2.84 4.25 -13.28
N SER A 9 -3.71 4.08 -12.28
CA SER A 9 -3.44 4.56 -10.92
C SER A 9 -3.32 3.35 -10.01
N PHE A 10 -2.31 3.37 -9.15
CA PHE A 10 -2.21 2.39 -8.07
C PHE A 10 -3.17 2.80 -6.95
N ILE A 11 -3.72 1.84 -6.21
CA ILE A 11 -4.62 2.12 -5.07
C ILE A 11 -3.97 3.10 -4.07
N THR A 12 -2.65 2.98 -3.90
CA THR A 12 -1.84 3.89 -3.08
C THR A 12 -1.86 5.31 -3.62
N ASP A 13 -1.89 5.54 -4.94
CA ASP A 13 -1.96 6.89 -5.53
C ASP A 13 -3.38 7.33 -5.90
N ALA A 14 -4.37 6.47 -5.67
CA ALA A 14 -5.77 6.78 -5.91
C ALA A 14 -6.42 7.36 -4.65
N LEU A 15 -6.13 6.77 -3.48
CA LEU A 15 -6.77 7.11 -2.21
C LEU A 15 -5.95 8.12 -1.41
N ASN A 16 -6.64 9.10 -0.82
CA ASN A 16 -6.07 10.06 0.13
C ASN A 16 -5.98 9.51 1.57
N ASP A 17 -6.99 8.71 1.94
CA ASP A 17 -7.08 7.98 3.20
C ASP A 17 -7.20 6.49 2.85
N TYR A 18 -6.25 5.69 3.33
CA TYR A 18 -6.25 4.26 3.06
C TYR A 18 -7.32 3.50 3.84
N THR A 19 -8.00 4.14 4.79
CA THR A 19 -9.12 3.53 5.52
C THR A 19 -10.36 3.39 4.63
N ASP A 20 -10.46 4.19 3.58
CA ASP A 20 -11.60 4.20 2.67
C ASP A 20 -11.49 3.10 1.60
N LYS A 21 -12.63 2.61 1.13
CA LYS A 21 -12.66 1.65 0.03
C LYS A 21 -12.66 2.37 -1.30
N LEU A 22 -11.95 1.80 -2.28
CA LEU A 22 -11.91 2.33 -3.63
C LEU A 22 -13.32 2.52 -4.22
N ASP A 23 -14.20 1.54 -4.00
CA ASP A 23 -15.58 1.55 -4.51
C ASP A 23 -16.47 2.63 -3.86
N ASP A 24 -16.13 3.07 -2.65
CA ASP A 24 -16.86 4.12 -1.94
C ASP A 24 -16.42 5.52 -2.43
N ILE A 25 -15.16 5.65 -2.88
CA ILE A 25 -14.60 6.93 -3.36
C ILE A 25 -14.81 7.13 -4.86
N PHE A 26 -14.63 6.08 -5.66
CA PHE A 26 -14.64 6.18 -7.12
C PHE A 26 -15.74 5.32 -7.73
N SER A 27 -16.59 5.96 -8.53
CA SER A 27 -17.61 5.27 -9.32
C SER A 27 -17.20 5.17 -10.79
N THR A 28 -17.73 4.14 -11.48
CA THR A 28 -17.53 4.04 -12.94
C THR A 28 -18.15 5.27 -13.62
N ASN A 29 -17.46 5.84 -14.61
CA ASN A 29 -17.78 7.11 -15.29
C ASN A 29 -17.58 8.39 -14.46
N ASP A 30 -16.97 8.33 -13.28
CA ASP A 30 -16.67 9.54 -12.53
C ASP A 30 -15.54 10.36 -13.17
N ILE A 31 -15.62 11.69 -13.05
CA ILE A 31 -14.63 12.63 -13.60
C ILE A 31 -13.77 13.13 -12.44
N CYS A 32 -12.56 12.59 -12.34
CA CYS A 32 -11.61 12.95 -11.29
C CYS A 32 -10.42 13.74 -11.86
N ALA A 33 -9.91 14.68 -11.07
CA ALA A 33 -8.64 15.31 -11.38
C ALA A 33 -7.50 14.31 -11.16
N ALA A 34 -6.62 14.18 -12.15
CA ALA A 34 -5.50 13.26 -12.09
C ALA A 34 -4.20 14.01 -12.38
N THR A 35 -3.17 13.77 -11.57
CA THR A 35 -1.82 14.28 -11.82
C THR A 35 -1.00 13.20 -12.51
N VAL A 36 -0.42 13.53 -13.66
CA VAL A 36 0.50 12.62 -14.37
C VAL A 36 1.79 12.53 -13.59
N LEU A 37 2.18 11.31 -13.25
CA LEU A 37 3.40 11.06 -12.48
C LEU A 37 4.50 10.50 -13.36
N GLU A 38 4.15 9.58 -14.25
CA GLU A 38 5.11 8.95 -15.14
C GLU A 38 4.43 8.56 -16.44
N VAL A 39 5.14 8.68 -17.55
CA VAL A 39 4.66 8.31 -18.88
C VAL A 39 5.57 7.22 -19.44
N ASP A 40 5.03 6.02 -19.53
CA ASP A 40 5.69 4.89 -20.19
C ASP A 40 5.27 4.86 -21.65
N HIS A 41 6.11 5.48 -22.49
CA HIS A 41 5.91 5.52 -23.93
C HIS A 41 6.02 4.13 -24.59
N SER A 42 6.84 3.24 -24.02
CA SER A 42 7.07 1.90 -24.56
C SER A 42 5.82 1.02 -24.45
N ASN A 43 5.12 1.11 -23.31
CA ASN A 43 3.91 0.33 -23.04
C ASN A 43 2.62 1.11 -23.28
N LYS A 44 2.68 2.36 -23.75
CA LYS A 44 1.53 3.28 -23.92
C LYS A 44 0.70 3.43 -22.63
N LYS A 45 1.38 3.38 -21.48
CA LYS A 45 0.77 3.49 -20.15
C LYS A 45 1.17 4.82 -19.53
N VAL A 46 0.20 5.50 -18.93
CA VAL A 46 0.45 6.72 -18.18
C VAL A 46 0.12 6.44 -16.73
N TYR A 47 1.09 6.53 -15.84
CA TYR A 47 0.84 6.39 -14.42
C TYR A 47 0.37 7.72 -13.85
N VAL A 48 -0.82 7.70 -13.25
CA VAL A 48 -1.48 8.89 -12.70
C VAL A 48 -1.77 8.73 -11.22
N SER A 49 -1.80 9.85 -10.51
CA SER A 49 -2.30 9.93 -9.13
C SER A 49 -3.64 10.64 -9.14
N LEU A 50 -4.64 10.05 -8.48
CA LEU A 50 -5.95 10.66 -8.23
C LEU A 50 -6.01 11.36 -6.86
N ARG A 51 -4.93 11.30 -6.07
CA ARG A 51 -4.83 12.02 -4.79
C ARG A 51 -5.06 13.53 -4.96
N THR A 52 -5.79 14.11 -4.02
CA THR A 52 -6.06 15.56 -3.93
C THR A 52 -5.13 16.21 -2.91
N LYS A 53 -5.38 17.48 -2.52
CA LYS A 53 -4.51 18.21 -1.57
C LYS A 53 -4.63 17.72 -0.12
N ASP A 54 -5.72 17.04 0.22
CA ASP A 54 -6.03 16.59 1.58
C ASP A 54 -5.52 15.15 1.83
N VAL A 55 -4.23 14.93 1.57
CA VAL A 55 -3.61 13.61 1.73
C VAL A 55 -3.34 13.35 3.21
N LYS A 56 -3.98 12.30 3.76
CA LYS A 56 -3.77 11.84 5.14
C LYS A 56 -2.57 10.90 5.25
N ASP A 57 -2.42 10.01 4.28
CA ASP A 57 -1.36 9.01 4.25
C ASP A 57 -0.17 9.43 3.39
N LYS A 58 1.01 9.52 4.02
CA LYS A 58 2.25 9.94 3.34
C LYS A 58 2.52 9.03 2.14
N ARG A 59 2.86 9.65 1.00
CA ARG A 59 3.24 8.90 -0.20
C ARG A 59 4.64 8.32 0.00
N ILE A 60 4.74 7.00 -0.10
CA ILE A 60 6.01 6.28 -0.02
C ILE A 60 6.44 5.99 -1.46
N THR A 61 7.54 6.62 -1.87
CA THR A 61 8.07 6.50 -3.25
C THR A 61 9.28 5.59 -3.31
N SER A 62 10.09 5.57 -2.25
CA SER A 62 11.28 4.73 -2.15
C SER A 62 11.33 4.01 -0.80
N TYR A 63 12.23 3.04 -0.70
CA TYR A 63 12.54 2.37 0.57
C TYR A 63 13.30 3.29 1.53
N GLU A 64 13.92 4.36 1.04
CA GLU A 64 14.62 5.36 1.86
C GLU A 64 13.64 6.23 2.68
N ASP A 65 12.40 6.38 2.17
CA ASP A 65 11.32 7.05 2.90
C ASP A 65 10.89 6.28 4.16
N LEU A 66 11.33 5.02 4.31
CA LEU A 66 10.92 4.09 5.34
C LEU A 66 12.06 3.77 6.30
N SER A 67 11.96 4.32 7.51
CA SER A 67 12.86 3.97 8.59
C SER A 67 12.25 2.91 9.52
N PRO A 68 13.06 1.98 10.06
CA PRO A 68 12.62 1.10 11.15
C PRO A 68 12.00 1.90 12.30
N GLY A 69 10.87 1.44 12.80
CA GLY A 69 10.06 2.13 13.80
C GLY A 69 8.91 2.96 13.20
N THR A 70 8.93 3.26 11.90
CA THR A 70 7.87 4.06 11.29
C THR A 70 6.58 3.24 11.15
N VAL A 71 5.47 3.80 11.64
CA VAL A 71 4.13 3.26 11.40
C VAL A 71 3.62 3.75 10.05
N VAL A 72 3.28 2.82 9.18
CA VAL A 72 2.81 3.08 7.82
C VAL A 72 1.58 2.26 7.50
N ARG A 73 0.73 2.82 6.65
CA ARG A 73 -0.44 2.13 6.12
C ARG A 73 -0.14 1.62 4.72
N GLY A 74 -0.72 0.48 4.38
CA GLY A 74 -0.66 -0.07 3.04
C GLY A 74 -1.79 -1.02 2.75
N PHE A 75 -1.75 -1.61 1.57
CA PHE A 75 -2.77 -2.54 1.11
C PHE A 75 -2.19 -3.93 0.94
N VAL A 76 -2.92 -4.95 1.36
CA VAL A 76 -2.51 -6.34 1.13
C VAL A 76 -2.46 -6.58 -0.38
N LYS A 77 -1.25 -6.82 -0.91
CA LYS A 77 -1.02 -7.16 -2.31
C LYS A 77 -1.21 -8.65 -2.56
N ASN A 78 -0.73 -9.48 -1.64
CA ASN A 78 -0.82 -10.93 -1.75
C ASN A 78 -0.70 -11.59 -0.38
N VAL A 79 -1.33 -12.74 -0.20
CA VAL A 79 -1.23 -13.56 1.01
C VAL A 79 -0.61 -14.90 0.63
N ALA A 80 0.56 -15.21 1.18
CA ALA A 80 1.30 -16.43 0.91
C ALA A 80 1.37 -17.31 2.19
N ASN A 81 1.99 -18.48 2.12
CA ASN A 81 2.13 -19.34 3.32
C ASN A 81 3.18 -18.82 4.31
N ASN A 82 4.17 -18.07 3.81
CA ASN A 82 5.27 -17.50 4.60
C ASN A 82 4.91 -16.14 5.22
N GLY A 83 3.82 -15.50 4.80
CA GLY A 83 3.45 -14.18 5.27
C GLY A 83 2.47 -13.45 4.35
N VAL A 84 2.25 -12.18 4.66
CA VAL A 84 1.40 -11.25 3.90
C VAL A 84 2.28 -10.18 3.25
N TYR A 85 2.13 -9.99 1.95
CA TYR A 85 2.78 -8.91 1.21
C TYR A 85 1.87 -7.69 1.19
N VAL A 86 2.37 -6.57 1.69
CA VAL A 86 1.65 -5.30 1.79
C VAL A 86 2.31 -4.29 0.85
N ALA A 87 1.55 -3.73 -0.07
CA ALA A 87 1.97 -2.61 -0.91
C ALA A 87 1.86 -1.31 -0.12
N LEU A 88 3.00 -0.66 0.09
CA LEU A 88 3.07 0.66 0.72
C LEU A 88 3.18 1.77 -0.33
N GLY A 89 3.76 1.45 -1.50
CA GLY A 89 3.89 2.33 -2.65
C GLY A 89 3.86 1.57 -3.97
N ARG A 90 4.25 2.24 -5.06
CA ARG A 90 4.26 1.66 -6.42
C ARG A 90 5.23 0.49 -6.57
N THR A 91 6.45 0.72 -6.11
CA THR A 91 7.57 -0.21 -6.18
C THR A 91 7.88 -0.81 -4.82
N VAL A 92 7.40 -0.17 -3.75
CA VAL A 92 7.71 -0.50 -2.37
C VAL A 92 6.69 -1.47 -1.79
N HIS A 93 7.18 -2.65 -1.39
CA HIS A 93 6.39 -3.69 -0.75
C HIS A 93 7.03 -4.13 0.57
N ALA A 94 6.18 -4.34 1.56
CA ALA A 94 6.52 -4.92 2.85
C ALA A 94 6.10 -6.38 2.93
N LEU A 95 6.91 -7.17 3.61
CA LEU A 95 6.59 -8.54 3.99
C LEU A 95 6.27 -8.57 5.49
N VAL A 96 5.07 -9.05 5.83
CA VAL A 96 4.66 -9.35 7.19
C VAL A 96 4.76 -10.85 7.39
N ARG A 97 5.66 -11.29 8.27
CA ARG A 97 5.79 -12.71 8.60
C ARG A 97 4.59 -13.19 9.39
N VAL A 98 4.28 -14.47 9.32
CA VAL A 98 3.16 -15.08 10.06
C VAL A 98 3.24 -14.79 11.57
N SER A 99 4.45 -14.77 12.12
CA SER A 99 4.72 -14.45 13.53
C SER A 99 4.45 -12.99 13.91
N ASP A 100 4.39 -12.10 12.92
CA ASP A 100 4.26 -10.65 13.09
C ASP A 100 2.88 -10.15 12.65
N LEU A 101 1.93 -11.05 12.32
CA LEU A 101 0.57 -10.69 11.90
C LEU A 101 -0.32 -10.23 13.07
N SER A 102 -0.07 -10.75 14.27
CA SER A 102 -0.93 -10.57 15.43
C SER A 102 -0.15 -10.93 16.69
N ASP A 103 -0.49 -10.28 17.81
CA ASP A 103 0.04 -10.62 19.14
C ASP A 103 -0.46 -11.98 19.63
N SER A 104 -1.63 -12.39 19.15
CA SER A 104 -2.26 -13.67 19.45
C SER A 104 -2.06 -14.67 18.31
N TYR A 105 -1.90 -15.95 18.66
CA TYR A 105 -1.79 -17.01 17.66
C TYR A 105 -3.12 -17.22 16.95
N LEU A 106 -3.18 -16.85 15.68
CA LEU A 106 -4.33 -17.06 14.80
C LEU A 106 -4.10 -18.33 13.97
N LYS A 107 -4.86 -19.40 14.24
CA LYS A 107 -4.80 -20.65 13.43
C LYS A 107 -5.08 -20.39 11.94
N ASP A 108 -6.10 -19.58 11.67
CA ASP A 108 -6.58 -19.29 10.30
C ASP A 108 -6.36 -17.83 9.91
N TRP A 109 -5.20 -17.26 10.20
CA TRP A 109 -4.86 -15.86 9.89
C TRP A 109 -5.14 -15.48 8.42
N LYS A 110 -4.98 -16.41 7.47
CA LYS A 110 -5.22 -16.18 6.03
C LYS A 110 -6.63 -15.69 5.72
N GLN A 111 -7.64 -16.08 6.50
CA GLN A 111 -9.02 -15.65 6.24
C GLN A 111 -9.27 -14.19 6.62
N TYR A 112 -8.43 -13.62 7.50
CA TYR A 112 -8.53 -12.25 7.96
C TYR A 112 -7.86 -11.24 7.03
N PHE A 113 -6.98 -11.71 6.15
CA PHE A 113 -6.27 -10.88 5.18
C PHE A 113 -6.78 -11.15 3.77
N LYS A 114 -7.40 -10.13 3.17
CA LYS A 114 -7.84 -10.17 1.77
C LYS A 114 -6.99 -9.22 0.93
N VAL A 115 -6.78 -9.56 -0.34
CA VAL A 115 -6.11 -8.67 -1.28
C VAL A 115 -6.89 -7.35 -1.40
N HIS A 116 -6.17 -6.23 -1.47
CA HIS A 116 -6.67 -4.84 -1.43
C HIS A 116 -7.25 -4.39 -0.08
N GLN A 117 -7.13 -5.19 0.98
CA GLN A 117 -7.51 -4.75 2.31
C GLN A 117 -6.46 -3.77 2.87
N PRO A 118 -6.87 -2.63 3.42
CA PRO A 118 -5.95 -1.74 4.10
C PRO A 118 -5.50 -2.34 5.43
N VAL A 119 -4.20 -2.22 5.69
CA VAL A 119 -3.55 -2.69 6.92
C VAL A 119 -2.59 -1.62 7.41
N LEU A 120 -2.49 -1.50 8.73
CA LEU A 120 -1.58 -0.57 9.40
C LEU A 120 -0.52 -1.39 10.10
N GLY A 121 0.75 -1.11 9.80
CA GLY A 121 1.86 -1.82 10.39
C GLY A 121 3.06 -0.95 10.65
N LYS A 122 3.96 -1.43 11.51
CA LYS A 122 5.21 -0.75 11.85
C LYS A 122 6.36 -1.42 11.11
N ILE A 123 7.24 -0.63 10.51
CA ILE A 123 8.45 -1.16 9.88
C ILE A 123 9.36 -1.68 10.98
N THR A 124 9.68 -2.97 10.97
CA THR A 124 10.61 -3.56 11.94
C THR A 124 12.03 -3.56 11.41
N LYS A 125 12.19 -3.85 10.11
CA LYS A 125 13.51 -3.96 9.49
C LYS A 125 13.44 -3.56 8.02
N SER A 126 14.47 -2.88 7.55
CA SER A 126 14.69 -2.61 6.12
C SER A 126 15.88 -3.43 5.64
N GLU A 127 15.64 -4.65 5.15
CA GLU A 127 16.70 -5.47 4.57
C GLU A 127 16.86 -5.14 3.08
N GLY A 128 17.64 -4.09 2.81
CA GLY A 128 18.09 -3.72 1.47
C GLY A 128 17.01 -3.12 0.56
N GLU A 129 17.40 -2.92 -0.70
CA GLU A 129 16.66 -2.15 -1.70
C GLU A 129 15.29 -2.74 -2.11
N ASN A 130 14.99 -4.00 -1.78
CA ASN A 130 13.79 -4.68 -2.31
C ASN A 130 12.87 -5.32 -1.26
N GLN A 131 13.27 -5.47 0.01
CA GLN A 131 12.44 -6.14 1.02
C GLN A 131 12.52 -5.45 2.39
N ILE A 132 11.41 -4.85 2.79
CA ILE A 132 11.20 -4.37 4.16
C ILE A 132 10.29 -5.34 4.92
N LEU A 133 10.60 -5.57 6.18
CA LEU A 133 9.78 -6.31 7.10
C LEU A 133 8.88 -5.35 7.88
N MET A 134 7.61 -5.74 7.97
CA MET A 134 6.60 -5.00 8.71
C MET A 134 5.91 -5.92 9.71
N THR A 135 5.50 -5.34 10.83
CA THR A 135 4.71 -5.98 11.88
C THR A 135 3.31 -5.39 11.90
N LEU A 136 2.31 -6.23 12.13
CA LEU A 136 0.91 -5.84 12.34
C LEU A 136 0.49 -6.03 13.81
N LYS A 137 1.44 -6.37 14.69
CA LYS A 137 1.20 -6.51 16.12
C LYS A 137 0.76 -5.18 16.71
N GLN A 138 -0.39 -5.18 17.39
CA GLN A 138 -0.89 -3.99 18.06
C GLN A 138 0.03 -3.58 19.21
N SER A 139 0.66 -4.54 19.89
CA SER A 139 1.66 -4.24 20.92
C SER A 139 2.78 -3.37 20.36
N GLU A 140 3.40 -3.78 19.25
CA GLU A 140 4.54 -3.05 18.65
C GLU A 140 4.15 -1.71 18.03
N ILE A 141 2.92 -1.60 17.51
CA ILE A 141 2.37 -0.36 16.96
C ILE A 141 2.05 0.65 18.08
N ASN A 142 1.45 0.19 19.19
CA ASN A 142 1.03 1.04 20.30
C ASN A 142 2.15 1.32 21.33
N SER A 143 3.30 0.64 21.22
CA SER A 143 4.42 0.79 22.17
C SER A 143 5.08 2.18 22.15
N ASP A 144 4.79 3.02 21.14
CA ASP A 144 5.40 4.35 20.98
C ASP A 144 4.45 5.51 21.40
N SER A 145 3.47 5.25 22.28
CA SER A 145 2.59 6.29 22.87
C SER A 145 2.99 6.69 24.28
#